data_AF-A0A260PAD0-F1
#
_entry.id   AF-A0A260PAD0-F1
#
_cell.length_a   1.000
_cell.length_b   1.000
_cell.length_c   1.000
_cell.angle_alpha   90.00
_cell.angle_beta   90.00
_cell.angle_gamma   90.00
#
_symmetry.space_group_name_H-M   'P 1'
#
loop_
_entity.id
_entity.type
_entity.pdbx_description
1 polymer ?
#
loop_
_entity_poly.entity_id
_entity_poly.type
_entity_poly.pdbx_seq_one_letter_code
_entity_poly.pdbx_strand_id
1 'polypeptide(L)'
;MCRPHDSPTVFYRQRLSNSFPHRSSGENVLAVDDLCIDAGRSRIVRHVSFEIPAGRRLGLLGASGSGKSMIAAALVGALPPGITCTGRIVVDGHDVAGVPTPRRPHTARPAMVFQDSATALNPMVTVGRQLRTPDASALLERVGLRDTERILASHPLELSGGQRQRVCIAVALARESPLVIADEPTTALDVLSQARVLDALREVASLLLITHDIAVAAQLCDHLMVLDSGRIVESGSTTAILDTPESDLVVRMLDRARAADPFRQLVAR
;
A
#
# COMPACT_ATOMS: atom_id res chain seq x y z
N MET A 1 11.17 -54.74 7.43
CA MET A 1 11.93 -54.06 6.35
C MET A 1 11.12 -52.85 5.89
N CYS A 2 11.28 -51.72 6.56
CA CYS A 2 10.60 -50.47 6.21
C CYS A 2 11.52 -49.62 5.31
N ARG A 3 10.96 -49.14 4.20
CA ARG A 3 11.60 -48.17 3.29
C ARG A 3 11.70 -46.80 3.99
N PRO A 4 12.73 -45.98 3.72
CA PRO A 4 12.81 -44.64 4.27
C PRO A 4 11.81 -43.71 3.58
N HIS A 5 11.21 -42.84 4.39
CA HIS A 5 10.31 -41.76 4.03
C HIS A 5 11.01 -40.72 3.14
N ASP A 6 10.38 -40.40 2.00
CA ASP A 6 10.65 -39.17 1.27
C ASP A 6 10.16 -37.97 2.10
N SER A 7 11.08 -37.05 2.41
CA SER A 7 10.83 -35.84 3.18
C SER A 7 10.03 -34.80 2.38
N PRO A 8 8.94 -34.21 2.91
CA PRO A 8 8.14 -33.20 2.21
C PRO A 8 8.85 -31.85 1.99
N THR A 9 10.09 -31.70 2.47
CA THR A 9 10.87 -30.45 2.45
C THR A 9 11.39 -30.07 1.06
N VAL A 10 11.52 -31.03 0.13
CA VAL A 10 12.12 -30.77 -1.20
C VAL A 10 11.12 -30.13 -2.16
N PHE A 11 9.81 -30.38 -2.01
CA PHE A 11 8.78 -29.78 -2.87
C PHE A 11 8.48 -28.30 -2.57
N TYR A 12 8.79 -27.80 -1.36
CA TYR A 12 8.47 -26.41 -0.99
C TYR A 12 9.57 -25.41 -1.39
N ARG A 13 10.84 -25.84 -1.44
CA ARG A 13 11.97 -24.97 -1.81
C ARG A 13 11.89 -24.45 -3.26
N GLN A 14 11.21 -25.18 -4.14
CA GLN A 14 10.96 -24.77 -5.53
C GLN A 14 9.79 -23.79 -5.69
N ARG A 15 8.91 -23.61 -4.68
CA ARG A 15 7.87 -22.56 -4.70
C ARG A 15 8.37 -21.21 -4.20
N LEU A 16 9.41 -21.18 -3.38
CA LEU A 16 9.99 -19.94 -2.86
C LEU A 16 11.02 -19.29 -3.79
N SER A 17 11.36 -19.97 -4.90
CA SER A 17 12.10 -19.40 -6.04
C SER A 17 11.17 -18.96 -7.18
N ASN A 18 9.86 -19.13 -7.05
CA ASN A 18 8.92 -18.59 -8.02
C ASN A 18 8.54 -17.18 -7.60
N SER A 19 9.01 -16.23 -8.40
CA SER A 19 8.43 -14.91 -8.59
C SER A 19 6.94 -14.91 -8.26
N PHE A 20 6.46 -13.89 -7.53
CA PHE A 20 5.05 -13.51 -7.51
C PHE A 20 4.48 -13.75 -8.92
N PRO A 21 3.32 -14.41 -9.07
CA PRO A 21 2.84 -14.82 -10.39
C PRO A 21 2.88 -13.62 -11.34
N HIS A 22 3.87 -13.63 -12.24
CA HIS A 22 3.96 -12.66 -13.32
C HIS A 22 2.82 -12.98 -14.27
N ARG A 23 1.66 -12.39 -14.01
CA ARG A 23 0.58 -12.34 -14.98
C ARG A 23 1.06 -11.54 -16.18
N SER A 24 0.68 -11.99 -17.36
CA SER A 24 1.00 -11.34 -18.64
C SER A 24 0.70 -9.84 -18.57
N SER A 25 1.65 -9.04 -19.05
CA SER A 25 1.48 -7.59 -19.22
C SER A 25 0.20 -7.31 -20.02
N GLY A 26 -0.85 -6.80 -19.35
CA GLY A 26 -2.10 -6.44 -20.01
C GLY A 26 -3.35 -6.43 -19.11
N GLU A 27 -3.36 -7.14 -17.98
CA GLU A 27 -4.50 -7.11 -17.04
C GLU A 27 -4.27 -6.14 -15.89
N ASN A 28 -5.27 -5.28 -15.63
CA ASN A 28 -5.28 -4.37 -14.50
C ASN A 28 -5.65 -5.09 -13.20
N VAL A 29 -4.82 -4.92 -12.17
CA VAL A 29 -5.17 -5.36 -10.81
C VAL A 29 -6.15 -4.41 -10.13
N LEU A 30 -6.17 -3.15 -10.58
CA LEU A 30 -7.14 -2.14 -10.19
C LEU A 30 -7.54 -1.31 -11.42
N ALA A 31 -8.84 -1.11 -11.60
CA ALA A 31 -9.38 -0.09 -12.48
C ALA A 31 -10.47 0.69 -11.73
N VAL A 32 -10.41 2.00 -11.82
CA VAL A 32 -11.37 2.93 -11.23
C VAL A 32 -11.90 3.80 -12.34
N ASP A 33 -13.21 3.79 -12.53
CA ASP A 33 -13.89 4.58 -13.55
C ASP A 33 -14.88 5.55 -12.90
N ASP A 34 -14.72 6.84 -13.17
CA ASP A 34 -15.63 7.91 -12.78
C ASP A 34 -16.01 7.93 -11.29
N LEU A 35 -15.03 7.66 -10.41
CA LEU A 35 -15.26 7.61 -8.98
C LEU A 35 -15.66 8.98 -8.43
N CYS A 36 -16.84 9.03 -7.82
CA CYS A 36 -17.28 10.15 -7.00
C CYS A 36 -17.51 9.68 -5.56
N ILE A 37 -17.15 10.52 -4.59
CA ILE A 37 -17.38 10.26 -3.16
C ILE A 37 -18.05 11.48 -2.53
N ASP A 38 -19.15 11.23 -1.82
CA ASP A 38 -20.00 12.25 -1.21
C ASP A 38 -20.15 12.05 0.29
N ALA A 39 -20.10 13.16 1.02
CA ALA A 39 -20.60 13.26 2.38
C ALA A 39 -21.85 14.15 2.37
N GLY A 40 -23.03 13.52 2.28
CA GLY A 40 -24.30 14.22 2.13
C GLY A 40 -24.33 15.05 0.83
N ARG A 41 -24.33 16.39 0.95
CA ARG A 41 -24.33 17.32 -0.20
C ARG A 41 -22.93 17.77 -0.62
N SER A 42 -21.89 17.42 0.15
CA SER A 42 -20.51 17.80 -0.14
C SER A 42 -19.82 16.72 -0.96
N ARG A 43 -19.33 17.08 -2.15
CA ARG A 43 -18.54 16.17 -2.97
C ARG A 43 -17.06 16.27 -2.66
N ILE A 44 -16.53 15.18 -2.08
CA ILE A 44 -15.14 15.02 -1.66
C ILE A 44 -14.26 14.61 -2.83
N VAL A 45 -14.70 13.65 -3.65
CA VAL A 45 -13.98 13.15 -4.83
C VAL A 45 -14.86 13.30 -6.07
N ARG A 46 -14.28 13.75 -7.18
CA ARG A 46 -14.99 14.22 -8.38
C ARG A 46 -14.41 13.55 -9.63
N HIS A 47 -15.13 12.57 -10.17
CA HIS A 47 -14.85 11.97 -11.48
C HIS A 47 -13.39 11.44 -11.61
N VAL A 48 -12.89 10.80 -10.55
CA VAL A 48 -11.52 10.26 -10.54
C VAL A 48 -11.50 8.92 -11.27
N SER A 49 -10.64 8.80 -12.27
CA SER A 49 -10.44 7.55 -13.01
C SER A 49 -8.95 7.23 -13.10
N PHE A 50 -8.59 5.97 -12.89
CA PHE A 50 -7.21 5.49 -12.99
C PHE A 50 -7.11 3.97 -12.97
N GLU A 51 -5.96 3.48 -13.38
CA GLU A 51 -5.68 2.05 -13.51
C GLU A 51 -4.32 1.71 -12.90
N ILE A 52 -4.19 0.50 -12.38
CA ILE A 52 -2.91 -0.08 -11.97
C ILE A 52 -2.78 -1.42 -12.69
N PRO A 53 -1.89 -1.51 -13.71
CA PRO A 53 -1.55 -2.77 -14.32
C PRO A 53 -0.89 -3.73 -13.32
N ALA A 54 -1.04 -5.03 -13.51
CA ALA A 54 -0.34 -6.02 -12.69
C ALA A 54 1.18 -5.77 -12.67
N GLY A 55 1.77 -5.75 -11.48
CA GLY A 55 3.20 -5.51 -11.30
C GLY A 55 3.64 -4.04 -11.47
N ARG A 56 2.69 -3.10 -11.54
CA ARG A 56 2.95 -1.66 -11.60
C ARG A 56 2.59 -0.97 -10.30
N ARG A 57 3.26 0.16 -10.07
CA ARG A 57 3.16 0.93 -8.83
C ARG A 57 2.75 2.36 -9.13
N LEU A 58 1.69 2.81 -8.48
CA LEU A 58 1.09 4.12 -8.64
C LEU A 58 1.20 4.92 -7.34
N GLY A 59 1.73 6.13 -7.42
CA GLY A 59 1.72 7.10 -6.33
C GLY A 59 0.53 8.05 -6.45
N LEU A 60 -0.33 8.10 -5.43
CA LEU A 60 -1.39 9.10 -5.32
C LEU A 60 -0.95 10.18 -4.33
N LEU A 61 -0.59 11.35 -4.86
CA LEU A 61 -0.15 12.51 -4.12
C LEU A 61 -1.26 13.53 -3.95
N GLY A 62 -1.07 14.49 -3.04
CA GLY A 62 -2.03 15.57 -2.81
C GLY A 62 -1.89 16.20 -1.44
N ALA A 63 -2.45 17.40 -1.27
CA ALA A 63 -2.50 18.07 0.03
C ALA A 63 -3.33 17.27 1.06
N SER A 64 -3.14 17.56 2.35
CA SER A 64 -4.04 17.05 3.38
C SER A 64 -5.48 17.49 3.08
N GLY A 65 -6.43 16.57 3.23
CA GLY A 65 -7.84 16.82 2.92
C GLY A 65 -8.23 16.77 1.43
N SER A 66 -7.32 16.44 0.50
CA SER A 66 -7.65 16.39 -0.93
C SER A 66 -8.54 15.21 -1.36
N GLY A 67 -8.78 14.24 -0.48
CA GLY A 67 -9.65 13.08 -0.72
C GLY A 67 -8.94 11.73 -0.84
N LYS A 68 -7.60 11.67 -0.71
CA LYS A 68 -6.81 10.44 -0.91
C LYS A 68 -7.24 9.27 0.00
N SER A 69 -7.38 9.51 1.30
CA SER A 69 -7.82 8.48 2.26
C SER A 69 -9.27 8.04 2.04
N MET A 70 -10.12 8.91 1.47
CA MET A 70 -11.48 8.51 1.07
C MET A 70 -11.46 7.60 -0.16
N ILE A 71 -10.57 7.86 -1.13
CA ILE A 71 -10.32 6.93 -2.24
C ILE A 71 -9.83 5.58 -1.68
N ALA A 72 -8.85 5.57 -0.78
CA ALA A 72 -8.39 4.33 -0.13
C ALA A 72 -9.54 3.58 0.55
N ALA A 73 -10.37 4.28 1.34
CA ALA A 73 -11.50 3.71 2.04
C ALA A 73 -12.54 3.10 1.07
N ALA A 74 -12.83 3.77 -0.05
CA ALA A 74 -13.70 3.22 -1.10
C ALA A 74 -13.11 1.95 -1.72
N LEU A 75 -11.80 1.97 -2.05
CA LEU A 75 -11.09 0.85 -2.64
C LEU A 75 -11.09 -0.40 -1.76
N VAL A 76 -11.05 -0.25 -0.43
CA VAL A 76 -11.11 -1.40 0.50
C VAL A 76 -12.52 -1.72 0.99
N GLY A 77 -13.52 -0.88 0.69
CA GLY A 77 -14.90 -1.08 1.12
C GLY A 77 -15.15 -0.74 2.59
N ALA A 78 -14.44 0.28 3.09
CA ALA A 78 -14.47 0.75 4.47
C ALA A 78 -14.86 2.23 4.57
N LEU A 79 -15.71 2.72 3.66
CA LEU A 79 -16.24 4.08 3.76
C LEU A 79 -16.99 4.28 5.08
N PRO A 80 -16.76 5.41 5.78
CA PRO A 80 -17.49 5.75 7.00
C PRO A 80 -19.02 5.84 6.78
N PRO A 81 -19.82 5.64 7.84
CA PRO A 81 -21.27 5.85 7.77
C PRO A 81 -21.62 7.25 7.25
N GLY A 82 -22.61 7.33 6.35
CA GLY A 82 -23.05 8.60 5.74
C GLY A 82 -22.19 9.08 4.57
N ILE A 83 -21.11 8.36 4.24
CA ILE A 83 -20.32 8.59 3.03
C ILE A 83 -20.71 7.56 1.96
N THR A 84 -21.01 8.04 0.76
CA THR A 84 -21.37 7.19 -0.38
C THR A 84 -20.39 7.36 -1.52
N CYS A 85 -20.26 6.35 -2.36
CA CYS A 85 -19.49 6.42 -3.59
C CYS A 85 -20.30 5.96 -4.80
N THR A 86 -20.05 6.57 -5.95
CA THR A 86 -20.56 6.16 -7.26
C THR A 86 -19.40 5.98 -8.24
N GLY A 87 -19.68 5.44 -9.42
CA GLY A 87 -18.66 5.03 -10.38
C GLY A 87 -18.37 3.54 -10.26
N ARG A 88 -17.24 3.10 -10.83
CA ARG A 88 -16.86 1.70 -10.90
C ARG A 88 -15.50 1.49 -10.24
N ILE A 89 -15.37 0.41 -9.47
CA ILE A 89 -14.09 0.00 -8.87
C ILE A 89 -13.92 -1.48 -9.14
N VAL A 90 -12.99 -1.84 -10.01
CA VAL A 90 -12.68 -3.23 -10.37
C VAL A 90 -11.36 -3.63 -9.73
N VAL A 91 -11.37 -4.64 -8.86
CA VAL A 91 -10.17 -5.23 -8.25
C VAL A 91 -10.05 -6.68 -8.69
N ASP A 92 -8.93 -7.03 -9.33
CA ASP A 92 -8.68 -8.38 -9.86
C ASP A 92 -9.90 -8.92 -10.64
N GLY A 93 -10.44 -8.11 -11.56
CA GLY A 93 -11.59 -8.44 -12.40
C GLY A 93 -12.98 -8.37 -11.74
N HIS A 94 -13.07 -8.06 -10.44
CA HIS A 94 -14.35 -8.00 -9.73
C HIS A 94 -14.77 -6.56 -9.44
N ASP A 95 -15.99 -6.20 -9.82
CA ASP A 95 -16.57 -4.91 -9.43
C ASP A 95 -16.94 -4.93 -7.94
N VAL A 96 -16.36 -3.99 -7.18
CA VAL A 96 -16.46 -3.90 -5.73
C VAL A 96 -16.97 -2.53 -5.26
N ALA A 97 -17.44 -1.67 -6.19
CA ALA A 97 -17.99 -0.37 -5.86
C ALA A 97 -19.17 -0.51 -4.86
N GLY A 98 -19.09 0.18 -3.72
CA GLY A 98 -20.11 0.10 -2.65
C GLY A 98 -20.24 -1.26 -1.95
N VAL A 99 -19.42 -2.27 -2.31
CA VAL A 99 -19.46 -3.60 -1.68
C VAL A 99 -18.54 -3.62 -0.45
N PRO A 100 -19.05 -3.93 0.77
CA PRO A 100 -18.21 -4.05 1.96
C PRO A 100 -17.19 -5.19 1.87
N THR A 101 -15.99 -5.00 2.42
CA THR A 101 -14.87 -5.97 2.36
C THR A 101 -15.25 -7.43 2.67
N PRO A 102 -16.06 -7.73 3.72
CA PRO A 102 -16.40 -9.12 4.07
C PRO A 102 -17.18 -9.87 3.00
N ARG A 103 -17.85 -9.14 2.08
CA ARG A 103 -18.64 -9.70 0.99
C ARG A 103 -17.87 -9.88 -0.32
N ARG A 104 -16.62 -9.37 -0.40
CA ARG A 104 -15.79 -9.45 -1.60
C ARG A 104 -15.07 -10.80 -1.69
N PRO A 105 -14.80 -11.34 -2.89
CA PRO A 105 -13.86 -12.45 -3.07
C PRO A 105 -12.51 -12.17 -2.43
N HIS A 106 -11.78 -13.19 -1.98
CA HIS A 106 -10.46 -13.00 -1.35
C HIS A 106 -9.46 -12.27 -2.25
N THR A 107 -9.47 -12.54 -3.56
CA THR A 107 -8.57 -11.89 -4.52
C THR A 107 -8.94 -10.42 -4.80
N ALA A 108 -10.21 -10.06 -4.61
CA ALA A 108 -10.73 -8.69 -4.72
C ALA A 108 -10.64 -7.89 -3.41
N ARG A 109 -9.81 -8.35 -2.46
CA ARG A 109 -9.51 -7.65 -1.20
C ARG A 109 -8.06 -7.15 -1.26
N PRO A 110 -7.83 -5.87 -1.58
CA PRO A 110 -6.51 -5.27 -1.46
C PRO A 110 -5.98 -5.44 -0.04
N ALA A 111 -4.68 -5.72 0.08
CA ALA A 111 -4.00 -5.59 1.36
C ALA A 111 -3.83 -4.10 1.68
N MET A 112 -4.01 -3.72 2.95
CA MET A 112 -3.95 -2.33 3.37
C MET A 112 -2.88 -2.14 4.44
N VAL A 113 -2.01 -1.16 4.24
CA VAL A 113 -1.11 -0.60 5.27
C VAL A 113 -1.69 0.75 5.68
N PHE A 114 -2.25 0.83 6.88
CA PHE A 114 -2.91 2.04 7.38
C PHE A 114 -1.91 3.00 8.03
N GLN A 115 -2.23 4.30 7.98
CA GLN A 115 -1.50 5.38 8.63
C GLN A 115 -1.39 5.18 10.16
N ASP A 116 -2.46 4.71 10.82
CA ASP A 116 -2.45 4.42 12.26
C ASP A 116 -2.36 2.91 12.55
N SER A 117 -1.13 2.46 12.83
CA SER A 117 -0.86 1.07 13.20
C SER A 117 -1.60 0.59 14.47
N ALA A 118 -2.07 1.50 15.34
CA ALA A 118 -2.81 1.14 16.54
C ALA A 118 -4.23 0.65 16.26
N THR A 119 -4.85 1.14 15.18
CA THR A 119 -6.21 0.73 14.78
C THR A 119 -6.21 -0.41 13.77
N ALA A 120 -5.09 -0.63 13.07
CA ALA A 120 -4.94 -1.67 12.08
C ALA A 120 -4.83 -3.10 12.67
N LEU A 121 -4.33 -3.22 13.89
CA LEU A 121 -4.16 -4.50 14.57
C LEU A 121 -5.24 -4.70 15.64
N ASN A 122 -5.72 -5.93 15.79
CA ASN A 122 -6.60 -6.30 16.88
C ASN A 122 -5.79 -6.43 18.19
N PRO A 123 -5.98 -5.55 19.19
CA PRO A 123 -5.17 -5.55 20.41
C PRO A 123 -5.35 -6.84 21.24
N MET A 124 -6.49 -7.52 21.08
CA MET A 124 -6.83 -8.74 21.81
C MET A 124 -6.23 -10.02 21.20
N VAL A 125 -5.50 -9.89 20.08
CA VAL A 125 -4.95 -11.03 19.33
C VAL A 125 -3.44 -10.89 19.20
N THR A 126 -2.70 -11.96 19.46
CA THR A 126 -1.24 -11.98 19.29
C THR A 126 -0.83 -11.77 17.84
N VAL A 127 0.36 -11.22 17.61
CA VAL A 127 0.87 -10.95 16.25
C VAL A 127 0.88 -12.21 15.39
N GLY A 128 1.37 -13.34 15.92
CA GLY A 128 1.43 -14.59 15.15
C GLY A 128 0.06 -15.07 14.67
N ARG A 129 -0.98 -14.90 15.51
CA ARG A 129 -2.35 -15.27 15.15
C ARG A 129 -2.98 -14.31 14.14
N GLN A 130 -2.50 -13.07 14.05
CA GLN A 130 -2.94 -12.12 13.02
C GLN A 130 -2.26 -12.34 11.66
N LEU A 131 -0.99 -12.77 11.66
CA LEU A 131 -0.24 -13.07 10.43
C LEU A 131 -0.79 -14.30 9.70
N ARG A 132 -1.23 -15.33 10.43
CA ARG A 132 -1.88 -16.54 9.87
C ARG A 132 -1.09 -17.24 8.76
N THR A 133 0.24 -17.13 8.78
CA THR A 133 1.15 -17.77 7.82
C THR A 133 2.20 -18.61 8.57
N PRO A 134 2.60 -19.79 8.04
CA PRO A 134 3.69 -20.57 8.63
C PRO A 134 5.05 -19.83 8.57
N ASP A 135 5.21 -18.88 7.64
CA ASP A 135 6.45 -18.12 7.43
C ASP A 135 6.49 -16.80 8.22
N ALA A 136 5.74 -16.74 9.33
CA ALA A 136 5.53 -15.51 10.10
C ALA A 136 6.85 -14.91 10.62
N SER A 137 7.79 -15.73 11.12
CA SER A 137 9.11 -15.25 11.57
C SER A 137 9.91 -14.64 10.43
N ALA A 138 9.98 -15.30 9.28
CA ALA A 138 10.68 -14.79 8.11
C ALA A 138 10.06 -13.47 7.60
N LEU A 139 8.73 -13.36 7.63
CA LEU A 139 8.05 -12.13 7.25
C LEU A 139 8.32 -10.97 8.22
N LEU A 140 8.40 -11.25 9.53
CA LEU A 140 8.80 -10.25 10.53
C LEU A 140 10.26 -9.82 10.36
N GLU A 141 11.17 -10.74 10.06
CA GLU A 141 12.57 -10.42 9.74
C GLU A 141 12.69 -9.54 8.49
N ARG A 142 11.89 -9.84 7.45
CA ARG A 142 11.85 -9.06 6.21
C ARG A 142 11.44 -7.61 6.43
N VAL A 143 10.52 -7.34 7.35
CA VAL A 143 10.17 -5.96 7.75
C VAL A 143 11.16 -5.38 8.77
N GLY A 144 12.28 -6.07 9.04
CA GLY A 144 13.38 -5.61 9.87
C GLY A 144 13.17 -5.77 11.37
N LEU A 145 12.25 -6.65 11.80
CA LEU A 145 12.05 -6.97 13.21
C LEU A 145 13.02 -8.06 13.66
N ARG A 146 13.45 -7.95 14.93
CA ARG A 146 14.31 -8.92 15.62
C ARG A 146 13.50 -9.59 16.74
N ASP A 147 14.02 -10.69 17.28
CA ASP A 147 13.34 -11.48 18.33
C ASP A 147 11.92 -11.88 17.89
N THR A 148 11.82 -12.44 16.68
CA THR A 148 10.54 -12.71 16.01
C THR A 148 9.65 -13.64 16.82
N GLU A 149 10.21 -14.64 17.49
CA GLU A 149 9.45 -15.50 18.41
C GLU A 149 8.73 -14.71 19.50
N ARG A 150 9.42 -13.76 20.15
CA ARG A 150 8.83 -12.87 21.16
C ARG A 150 7.74 -12.00 20.55
N ILE A 151 8.00 -11.41 19.38
CA ILE A 151 7.03 -10.54 18.71
C ILE A 151 5.78 -11.31 18.32
N LEU A 152 5.92 -12.54 17.81
CA LEU A 152 4.79 -13.40 17.44
C LEU A 152 3.90 -13.74 18.64
N ALA A 153 4.50 -13.92 19.82
CA ALA A 153 3.79 -14.16 21.07
C ALA A 153 3.16 -12.90 21.65
N SER A 154 3.65 -11.70 21.30
CA SER A 154 3.19 -10.43 21.87
C SER A 154 1.84 -9.97 21.33
N HIS A 155 1.15 -9.18 22.16
CA HIS A 155 0.00 -8.38 21.77
C HIS A 155 0.44 -7.02 21.18
N PRO A 156 -0.34 -6.39 20.28
CA PRO A 156 0.01 -5.09 19.68
C PRO A 156 0.30 -3.95 20.68
N LEU A 157 -0.28 -4.01 21.87
CA LEU A 157 -0.08 -3.00 22.93
C LEU A 157 1.27 -3.13 23.63
N GLU A 158 1.94 -4.28 23.51
CA GLU A 158 3.26 -4.55 24.10
C GLU A 158 4.42 -4.13 23.18
N LEU A 159 4.10 -3.70 21.96
CA LEU A 159 5.08 -3.33 20.94
C LEU A 159 5.34 -1.82 20.95
N SER A 160 6.58 -1.42 20.64
CA SER A 160 6.86 -0.01 20.34
C SER A 160 6.10 0.45 19.09
N GLY A 161 5.89 1.76 18.92
CA GLY A 161 5.19 2.30 17.76
C GLY A 161 5.78 1.82 16.42
N GLY A 162 7.12 1.88 16.28
CA GLY A 162 7.81 1.39 15.08
C GLY A 162 7.79 -0.13 14.93
N GLN A 163 7.70 -0.91 16.01
CA GLN A 163 7.47 -2.35 15.92
C GLN A 163 6.06 -2.65 15.42
N ARG A 164 5.06 -1.97 15.98
CA ARG A 164 3.65 -2.13 15.62
C ARG A 164 3.39 -1.80 14.15
N GLN A 165 4.01 -0.75 13.63
CA GLN A 165 3.90 -0.38 12.22
C GLN A 165 4.51 -1.42 11.28
N ARG A 166 5.70 -1.95 11.62
CA ARG A 166 6.31 -3.04 10.86
C ARG A 166 5.49 -4.32 10.90
N VAL A 167 4.89 -4.64 12.05
CA VAL A 167 3.91 -5.73 12.16
C VAL A 167 2.69 -5.48 11.28
N CYS A 168 2.16 -4.25 11.23
CA CYS A 168 1.05 -3.90 10.33
C CYS A 168 1.42 -4.16 8.87
N ILE A 169 2.63 -3.79 8.45
CA ILE A 169 3.13 -4.07 7.09
C ILE A 169 3.23 -5.59 6.87
N ALA A 170 3.81 -6.33 7.82
CA ALA A 170 3.89 -7.79 7.73
C ALA A 170 2.50 -8.43 7.60
N VAL A 171 1.50 -7.98 8.36
CA VAL A 171 0.12 -8.47 8.26
C VAL A 171 -0.50 -8.16 6.90
N ALA A 172 -0.20 -6.99 6.32
CA ALA A 172 -0.64 -6.66 4.96
C ALA A 172 0.01 -7.58 3.91
N LEU A 173 1.33 -7.78 4.01
CA LEU A 173 2.10 -8.64 3.10
C LEU A 173 1.72 -10.12 3.21
N ALA A 174 1.32 -10.59 4.40
CA ALA A 174 0.88 -11.97 4.63
C ALA A 174 -0.41 -12.35 3.89
N ARG A 175 -1.19 -11.37 3.42
CA ARG A 175 -2.50 -11.62 2.76
C ARG A 175 -2.40 -12.09 1.31
N GLU A 176 -1.19 -12.16 0.73
CA GLU A 176 -0.96 -12.57 -0.67
C GLU A 176 -1.90 -11.87 -1.68
N SER A 177 -2.19 -10.59 -1.44
CA SER A 177 -3.10 -9.81 -2.29
C SER A 177 -2.39 -9.37 -3.57
N PRO A 178 -3.06 -9.36 -4.74
CA PRO A 178 -2.46 -8.86 -5.99
C PRO A 178 -2.20 -7.35 -5.97
N LEU A 179 -2.79 -6.62 -5.00
CA LEU A 179 -2.63 -5.19 -4.80
C LEU A 179 -2.43 -4.88 -3.30
N VAL A 180 -1.39 -4.10 -3.01
CA VAL A 180 -1.24 -3.44 -1.70
C VAL A 180 -1.58 -1.97 -1.86
N ILE A 181 -2.38 -1.44 -0.94
CA ILE A 181 -2.63 -0.02 -0.76
C ILE A 181 -1.90 0.41 0.51
N ALA A 182 -1.05 1.42 0.42
CA ALA A 182 -0.29 1.94 1.54
C ALA A 182 -0.63 3.42 1.75
N ASP A 183 -1.35 3.75 2.82
CA ASP A 183 -1.79 5.12 3.13
C ASP A 183 -0.88 5.75 4.18
N GLU A 184 -0.07 6.70 3.73
CA GLU A 184 0.98 7.38 4.49
C GLU A 184 1.83 6.42 5.34
N PRO A 185 2.42 5.37 4.73
CA PRO A 185 3.04 4.26 5.48
C PRO A 185 4.31 4.65 6.24
N THR A 186 4.83 5.86 6.04
CA THR A 186 6.07 6.35 6.64
C THR A 186 5.88 7.61 7.49
N THR A 187 4.66 8.10 7.64
CA THR A 187 4.38 9.28 8.47
C THR A 187 4.74 8.99 9.93
N ALA A 188 5.32 9.99 10.60
CA ALA A 188 5.74 9.93 12.01
C ALA A 188 6.81 8.88 12.36
N LEU A 189 7.59 8.41 11.38
CA LEU A 189 8.74 7.53 11.59
C LEU A 189 10.08 8.27 11.57
N ASP A 190 11.06 7.74 12.29
CA ASP A 190 12.46 8.12 12.12
C ASP A 190 13.01 7.62 10.77
N VAL A 191 14.09 8.25 10.30
CA VAL A 191 14.69 8.00 8.97
C VAL A 191 15.06 6.52 8.76
N LEU A 192 15.58 5.84 9.79
CA LEU A 192 15.99 4.43 9.68
C LEU A 192 14.78 3.50 9.61
N SER A 193 13.74 3.77 10.40
CA SER A 193 12.48 3.02 10.34
C SER A 193 11.77 3.23 9.01
N GLN A 194 11.74 4.47 8.51
CA GLN A 194 11.19 4.79 7.18
C GLN A 194 11.89 3.99 6.08
N ALA A 195 13.22 3.94 6.06
CA ALA A 195 13.97 3.19 5.04
C ALA A 195 13.55 1.72 4.99
N ARG A 196 13.41 1.07 6.16
CA ARG A 196 12.98 -0.34 6.26
C ARG A 196 11.55 -0.57 5.76
N VAL A 197 10.64 0.37 6.04
CA VAL A 197 9.27 0.31 5.52
C VAL A 197 9.27 0.40 4.00
N LEU A 198 10.04 1.34 3.45
CA LEU A 198 10.16 1.50 2.00
C LEU A 198 10.77 0.25 1.34
N ASP A 199 11.80 -0.36 1.95
CA ASP A 199 12.38 -1.63 1.47
C ASP A 199 11.35 -2.75 1.45
N ALA A 200 10.53 -2.89 2.50
CA ALA A 200 9.46 -3.89 2.51
C ALA A 200 8.41 -3.65 1.42
N LEU A 201 8.08 -2.39 1.13
CA LEU A 201 7.13 -2.03 0.06
C LEU A 201 7.74 -2.21 -1.35
N ARG A 202 9.07 -2.16 -1.51
CA ARG A 202 9.75 -2.46 -2.78
C ARG A 202 9.59 -3.90 -3.23
N GLU A 203 9.27 -4.81 -2.33
CA GLU A 203 9.02 -6.22 -2.67
C GLU A 203 7.59 -6.47 -3.16
N VAL A 204 6.70 -5.47 -3.05
CA VAL A 204 5.33 -5.59 -3.53
C VAL A 204 5.29 -5.42 -5.03
N ALA A 205 4.67 -6.37 -5.74
CA ALA A 205 4.52 -6.32 -7.18
C ALA A 205 3.64 -5.13 -7.62
N SER A 206 2.38 -5.07 -7.16
CA SER A 206 1.46 -3.97 -7.48
C SER A 206 1.11 -3.14 -6.25
N LEU A 207 1.32 -1.83 -6.33
CA LEU A 207 1.21 -0.91 -5.19
C LEU A 207 0.43 0.34 -5.56
N LEU A 208 -0.53 0.71 -4.71
CA LEU A 208 -1.05 2.07 -4.63
C LEU A 208 -0.46 2.73 -3.38
N LEU A 209 0.51 3.62 -3.57
CA LEU A 209 1.11 4.39 -2.50
C LEU A 209 0.42 5.74 -2.38
N ILE A 210 -0.21 6.00 -1.25
CA ILE A 210 -0.81 7.28 -0.93
C ILE A 210 0.14 8.02 0.01
N THR A 211 0.58 9.20 -0.41
CA THR A 211 1.53 10.01 0.36
C THR A 211 1.40 11.47 -0.01
N HIS A 212 1.90 12.37 0.82
CA HIS A 212 2.11 13.77 0.45
C HIS A 212 3.59 14.06 0.09
N ASP A 213 4.47 13.07 0.23
CA ASP A 213 5.91 13.18 -0.04
C ASP A 213 6.24 12.62 -1.44
N ILE A 214 6.56 13.53 -2.35
CA ILE A 214 6.94 13.20 -3.73
C ILE A 214 8.28 12.47 -3.83
N ALA A 215 9.22 12.70 -2.90
CA ALA A 215 10.50 11.99 -2.90
C ALA A 215 10.32 10.52 -2.49
N VAL A 216 9.39 10.23 -1.58
CA VAL A 216 9.01 8.85 -1.25
C VAL A 216 8.31 8.18 -2.42
N ALA A 217 7.36 8.87 -3.06
CA ALA A 217 6.66 8.31 -4.22
C ALA A 217 7.60 8.04 -5.40
N ALA A 218 8.53 8.95 -5.69
CA ALA A 218 9.52 8.81 -6.75
C ALA A 218 10.45 7.60 -6.58
N GLN A 219 10.68 7.14 -5.35
CA GLN A 219 11.53 5.99 -5.06
C GLN A 219 10.83 4.64 -5.25
N LEU A 220 9.50 4.62 -5.25
CA LEU A 220 8.72 3.39 -5.23
C LEU A 220 7.81 3.21 -6.44
N CYS A 221 7.35 4.30 -7.06
CA CYS A 221 6.28 4.25 -8.04
C CYS A 221 6.77 4.47 -9.48
N ASP A 222 6.12 3.78 -10.42
CA ASP A 222 6.34 3.96 -11.86
C ASP A 222 5.59 5.19 -12.39
N HIS A 223 4.39 5.43 -11.85
CA HIS A 223 3.50 6.52 -12.23
C HIS A 223 3.07 7.29 -10.99
N LEU A 224 2.79 8.57 -11.19
CA LEU A 224 2.27 9.46 -10.16
C LEU A 224 0.97 10.11 -10.63
N MET A 225 0.10 10.38 -9.67
CA MET A 225 -1.16 11.08 -9.81
C MET A 225 -1.29 12.08 -8.69
N VAL A 226 -1.64 13.32 -9.01
CA VAL A 226 -1.74 14.39 -8.02
C VAL A 226 -3.19 14.80 -7.89
N LEU A 227 -3.72 14.62 -6.67
CA LEU A 227 -5.08 14.91 -6.28
C LEU A 227 -5.13 16.25 -5.54
N ASP A 228 -5.91 17.18 -6.07
CA ASP A 228 -6.25 18.44 -5.41
C ASP A 228 -7.76 18.64 -5.39
N SER A 229 -8.29 19.00 -4.22
CA SER A 229 -9.72 19.33 -4.04
C SER A 229 -10.67 18.30 -4.68
N GLY A 230 -10.32 17.01 -4.55
CA GLY A 230 -11.10 15.90 -5.08
C GLY A 230 -10.93 15.58 -6.56
N ARG A 231 -10.01 16.23 -7.28
CA ARG A 231 -9.77 16.04 -8.72
C ARG A 231 -8.30 15.72 -9.00
N ILE A 232 -8.07 14.92 -10.02
CA ILE A 232 -6.70 14.72 -10.55
C ILE A 232 -6.31 15.99 -11.31
N VAL A 233 -5.27 16.67 -10.85
CA VAL A 233 -4.73 17.87 -11.49
C VAL A 233 -3.53 17.57 -12.38
N GLU A 234 -2.85 16.45 -12.14
CA GLU A 234 -1.72 16.02 -12.95
C GLU A 234 -1.54 14.51 -12.81
N SER A 235 -1.14 13.83 -13.89
CA SER A 235 -0.82 12.40 -13.89
C SER A 235 0.14 12.07 -15.00
N GLY A 236 1.09 11.17 -14.73
CA GLY A 236 2.05 10.72 -15.72
C GLY A 236 3.06 9.75 -15.12
N SER A 237 4.03 9.34 -15.94
CA SER A 237 5.20 8.61 -15.44
C SER A 237 5.92 9.43 -14.36
N THR A 238 6.52 8.76 -13.39
CA THR A 238 7.30 9.43 -12.33
C THR A 238 8.33 10.39 -12.90
N THR A 239 9.06 10.01 -13.96
CA THR A 239 10.06 10.88 -14.61
C THR A 239 9.42 12.15 -15.18
N ALA A 240 8.32 12.03 -15.92
CA ALA A 240 7.63 13.19 -16.50
C ALA A 240 7.17 14.20 -15.43
N ILE A 241 6.60 13.71 -14.33
CA ILE A 241 6.11 14.56 -13.22
C ILE A 241 7.28 15.26 -12.49
N LEU A 242 8.45 14.62 -12.41
CA LEU A 242 9.62 15.20 -11.73
C LEU A 242 10.38 16.20 -12.62
N ASP A 243 10.53 15.89 -13.91
CA ASP A 243 11.38 16.63 -14.83
C ASP A 243 10.64 17.80 -15.50
N THR A 244 9.38 17.57 -15.86
CA THR A 244 8.54 18.54 -16.59
C THR A 244 7.15 18.66 -15.93
N PRO A 245 7.08 19.15 -14.68
CA PRO A 245 5.82 19.30 -13.97
C PRO A 245 4.92 20.33 -14.69
N GLU A 246 3.65 19.98 -14.90
CA GLU A 246 2.69 20.84 -15.58
C GLU A 246 1.89 21.73 -14.62
N SER A 247 1.63 21.25 -13.39
CA SER A 247 0.84 21.97 -12.41
C SER A 247 1.70 22.73 -11.40
N ASP A 248 1.25 23.94 -11.03
CA ASP A 248 1.88 24.72 -9.95
C ASP A 248 1.93 23.97 -8.62
N LEU A 249 0.97 23.06 -8.39
CA LEU A 249 0.96 22.24 -7.18
C LEU A 249 2.15 21.28 -7.14
N VAL A 250 2.46 20.62 -8.26
CA VAL A 250 3.63 19.72 -8.35
C VAL A 250 4.92 20.50 -8.22
N VAL A 251 5.04 21.65 -8.88
CA VAL A 251 6.20 22.55 -8.70
C VAL A 251 6.43 22.86 -7.22
N ARG A 252 5.37 23.27 -6.50
CA ARG A 252 5.47 23.54 -5.05
C ARG A 252 5.82 22.30 -4.22
N MET A 253 5.34 21.12 -4.59
CA MET A 253 5.72 19.86 -3.92
C MET A 253 7.21 19.55 -4.13
N LEU A 254 7.72 19.72 -5.35
CA LEU A 254 9.12 19.53 -5.69
C LEU A 254 10.02 20.52 -4.95
N ASP A 255 9.65 21.80 -4.91
CA ASP A 255 10.41 22.82 -4.19
C ASP A 255 10.50 22.51 -2.68
N ARG A 256 9.40 22.04 -2.08
CA ARG A 256 9.40 21.58 -0.68
C ARG A 256 10.28 20.37 -0.48
N ALA A 257 10.21 19.37 -1.36
CA ALA A 257 11.05 18.18 -1.26
C ALA A 257 12.54 18.53 -1.38
N ARG A 258 12.90 19.44 -2.31
CA ARG A 258 14.27 19.95 -2.48
C ARG A 258 14.77 20.70 -1.24
N ALA A 259 13.89 21.44 -0.56
CA ALA A 259 14.23 22.14 0.67
C ALA A 259 14.38 21.21 1.89
N ALA A 260 13.61 20.13 1.94
CA ALA A 260 13.62 19.18 3.06
C ALA A 260 14.84 18.23 3.06
N ASP A 261 15.43 17.95 1.89
CA ASP A 261 16.61 17.09 1.77
C ASP A 261 17.69 17.71 0.84
N PRO A 262 18.43 18.73 1.32
CA PRO A 262 19.48 19.39 0.52
C PRO A 262 20.63 18.44 0.15
N PHE A 263 20.88 17.40 0.95
CA PHE A 263 22.07 16.55 0.85
C PHE A 263 21.93 15.46 -0.21
N ARG A 264 20.71 15.03 -0.55
CA ARG A 264 20.47 14.08 -1.65
C ARG A 264 20.86 14.63 -3.03
N GLN A 265 20.95 15.95 -3.16
CA GLN A 265 21.35 16.62 -4.40
C GLN A 265 22.84 16.45 -4.74
N LEU A 266 23.70 16.10 -3.76
CA LEU A 266 25.14 15.96 -4.01
C LEU A 266 25.52 14.65 -4.72
N VAL A 267 24.64 13.65 -4.73
CA VAL A 267 24.91 12.31 -5.29
C VAL A 267 24.17 12.08 -6.62
N ALA A 268 23.26 12.99 -7.01
CA ALA A 268 22.47 12.88 -8.24
C ALA A 268 23.04 13.69 -9.43
N ARG A 269 24.36 13.99 -9.41
CA ARG A 269 25.08 14.55 -10.57
C ARG A 269 25.99 13.51 -11.20
#